data_AF-A0A9E0PR33-F1
#
_entry.id   AF-A0A9E0PR33-F1
#
_cell.length_a   1.000
_cell.length_b   1.000
_cell.length_c   1.000
_cell.angle_alpha   90.00
_cell.angle_beta   90.00
_cell.angle_gamma   90.00
#
_symmetry.space_group_name_H-M   'P 1'
#
loop_
_entity.id
_entity.type
_entity.pdbx_description
1 polymer ?
#
loop_
_entity_poly.entity_id
_entity_poly.type
_entity_poly.pdbx_seq_one_letter_code
_entity_poly.pdbx_strand_id
1 'polypeptide(L)'
;MEQVHTNENKIEKPPMLYHGSSNKNIEEFEPRPTTFNHSIKDNFIVATPYYKKALPYLFDGEINGERKSWNSGVFGDGEIFAVIPVSEEDFRRNDKGGAIYKMSPEFFDSSEDRKEYEWFSTVPVKPLEVEIFESILETWKDEGINAYFLTEEQYQFFRTISTGDEKQKYLHSVKEL
;
A
#
# COMPACT_ATOMS: atom_id res chain seq x y z
N MET A 1 -24.53 18.38 -38.76
CA MET A 1 -23.23 17.81 -38.34
C MET A 1 -23.51 17.05 -37.06
N GLU A 2 -23.62 15.74 -37.18
CA GLU A 2 -23.89 14.82 -36.07
C GLU A 2 -22.63 14.71 -35.22
N GLN A 3 -22.69 15.07 -33.95
CA GLN A 3 -21.57 14.92 -33.02
C GLN A 3 -21.39 13.43 -32.73
N VAL A 4 -20.28 12.88 -33.20
CA VAL A 4 -19.80 11.55 -32.83
C VAL A 4 -19.56 11.54 -31.32
N HIS A 5 -20.49 10.95 -30.57
CA HIS A 5 -20.22 10.54 -29.20
C HIS A 5 -19.22 9.39 -29.28
N THR A 6 -17.94 9.71 -29.07
CA THR A 6 -16.95 8.69 -28.77
C THR A 6 -17.37 8.03 -27.46
N ASN A 7 -17.80 6.78 -27.54
CA ASN A 7 -17.87 5.88 -26.39
C ASN A 7 -16.45 5.80 -25.82
N GLU A 8 -16.13 6.69 -24.89
CA GLU A 8 -14.96 6.53 -24.03
C GLU A 8 -15.19 5.21 -23.29
N ASN A 9 -14.29 4.25 -23.47
CA ASN A 9 -14.31 2.99 -22.72
C ASN A 9 -14.20 3.34 -21.23
N LYS A 10 -15.34 3.45 -20.57
CA LYS A 10 -15.40 3.76 -19.14
C LYS A 10 -14.93 2.53 -18.39
N ILE A 11 -13.79 2.65 -17.72
CA ILE A 11 -13.24 1.61 -16.84
C ILE A 11 -14.31 1.21 -15.83
N GLU A 12 -14.61 -0.09 -15.75
CA GLU A 12 -15.55 -0.62 -14.77
C GLU A 12 -14.98 -0.43 -13.35
N LYS A 13 -15.76 0.22 -12.49
CA LYS A 13 -15.36 0.50 -11.11
C LYS A 13 -15.56 -0.73 -10.22
N PRO A 14 -14.60 -1.09 -9.35
CA PRO A 14 -14.78 -2.17 -8.39
C PRO A 14 -15.90 -1.81 -7.41
N PRO A 15 -16.59 -2.79 -6.80
CA PRO A 15 -17.67 -2.51 -5.85
C PRO A 15 -17.20 -1.81 -4.57
N MET A 16 -15.92 -1.94 -4.23
CA MET A 16 -15.31 -1.39 -3.03
C MET A 16 -13.84 -1.11 -3.27
N LEU A 17 -13.32 -0.08 -2.61
CA LEU A 17 -11.89 0.23 -2.53
C LEU A 17 -11.42 0.19 -1.08
N TYR A 18 -10.13 -0.05 -0.89
CA TYR A 18 -9.48 -0.17 0.42
C TYR A 18 -8.26 0.74 0.50
N HIS A 19 -8.12 1.43 1.63
CA HIS A 19 -6.97 2.26 1.97
C HIS A 19 -6.42 1.86 3.34
N GLY A 20 -5.13 1.49 3.41
CA GLY A 20 -4.46 1.23 4.68
C GLY A 20 -3.78 2.47 5.23
N SER A 21 -3.89 2.69 6.54
CA SER A 21 -3.23 3.79 7.23
C SER A 21 -2.79 3.40 8.65
N SER A 22 -1.70 4.01 9.13
CA SER A 22 -1.33 3.95 10.55
C SER A 22 -2.27 4.79 11.43
N ASN A 23 -2.94 5.81 10.86
CA ASN A 23 -3.90 6.63 11.58
C ASN A 23 -5.27 5.94 11.59
N LYS A 24 -5.76 5.62 12.80
CA LYS A 24 -7.04 4.92 13.05
C LYS A 24 -8.28 5.84 13.07
N ASN A 25 -8.09 7.16 13.04
CA ASN A 25 -9.15 8.14 13.29
C ASN A 25 -9.35 9.12 12.13
N ILE A 26 -9.25 8.64 10.88
CA ILE A 26 -9.47 9.49 9.70
C ILE A 26 -10.97 9.52 9.39
N GLU A 27 -11.60 10.67 9.61
CA GLU A 27 -13.01 10.91 9.25
C GLU A 27 -13.18 11.31 7.77
N GLU A 28 -12.15 11.92 7.19
CA GLU A 28 -12.13 12.38 5.81
C GLU A 28 -10.69 12.37 5.29
N PHE A 29 -10.51 11.77 4.11
CA PHE A 29 -9.24 11.77 3.42
C PHE A 29 -9.15 12.99 2.54
N GLU A 30 -8.08 13.76 2.69
CA GLU A 30 -7.74 14.87 1.83
C GLU A 30 -6.71 14.41 0.79
N PRO A 31 -6.84 14.82 -0.48
CA PRO A 31 -5.79 14.63 -1.48
C PRO A 31 -4.47 15.21 -1.01
N ARG A 32 -3.38 14.42 -1.08
CA ARG A 32 -2.04 14.85 -0.64
C ARG A 32 -1.00 14.59 -1.73
N PRO A 33 0.12 15.33 -1.73
CA PRO A 33 1.22 15.04 -2.64
C PRO A 33 1.77 13.66 -2.30
N THR A 34 1.80 12.77 -3.28
CA THR A 34 2.42 11.45 -3.12
C THR A 34 3.77 11.44 -3.82
N THR A 35 4.71 10.69 -3.28
CA THR A 35 6.04 10.49 -3.88
C THR A 35 6.05 9.43 -4.98
N PHE A 36 4.91 8.78 -5.24
CA PHE A 36 4.85 7.53 -5.99
C PHE A 36 4.83 7.70 -7.50
N ASN A 37 4.49 8.88 -8.03
CA ASN A 37 4.36 9.03 -9.47
C ASN A 37 4.76 10.43 -9.97
N HIS A 38 5.90 10.52 -10.66
CA HIS A 38 6.34 11.75 -11.31
C HIS A 38 5.44 12.20 -12.47
N SER A 39 4.56 11.32 -13.00
CA SER A 39 3.65 11.67 -14.09
C SER A 39 2.31 12.27 -13.62
N ILE A 40 1.91 12.04 -12.37
CA ILE A 40 0.71 12.64 -11.78
C ILE A 40 1.19 13.71 -10.79
N LYS A 41 1.29 14.95 -11.26
CA LYS A 41 1.79 16.09 -10.47
C LYS A 41 0.81 16.63 -9.43
N ASP A 42 -0.27 15.90 -9.17
CA ASP A 42 -1.41 16.39 -8.40
C ASP A 42 -1.51 15.72 -7.03
N ASN A 43 -2.24 16.36 -6.13
CA ASN A 43 -2.59 15.78 -4.84
C ASN A 43 -3.69 14.73 -5.06
N PHE A 44 -3.52 13.53 -4.51
CA PHE A 44 -4.53 12.48 -4.61
C PHE A 44 -4.58 11.57 -3.39
N ILE A 45 -5.72 10.89 -3.23
CA ILE A 45 -5.95 9.78 -2.32
C ILE A 45 -5.78 8.50 -3.13
N VAL A 46 -5.01 7.52 -2.64
CA VAL A 46 -4.84 6.23 -3.31
C VAL A 46 -5.65 5.16 -2.59
N ALA A 47 -6.33 4.30 -3.32
CA ALA A 47 -6.95 3.10 -2.80
C ALA A 47 -6.79 1.93 -3.78
N THR A 48 -7.03 0.70 -3.31
CA THR A 48 -6.90 -0.52 -4.10
C THR A 48 -8.18 -1.36 -4.02
N PRO A 49 -8.58 -2.09 -5.07
CA PRO A 49 -9.71 -3.03 -4.97
C PRO A 49 -9.37 -4.27 -4.13
N TYR A 50 -8.08 -4.48 -3.78
CA TYR A 50 -7.61 -5.68 -3.09
C TYR A 50 -7.31 -5.40 -1.63
N TYR A 51 -8.18 -5.87 -0.73
CA TYR A 51 -8.04 -5.75 0.72
C TYR A 51 -6.61 -6.05 1.22
N LYS A 52 -6.04 -7.21 0.83
CA LYS A 52 -4.71 -7.60 1.29
C LYS A 52 -3.58 -6.70 0.79
N LYS A 53 -3.74 -6.01 -0.34
CA LYS A 53 -2.73 -5.04 -0.83
C LYS A 53 -2.76 -3.72 -0.07
N ALA A 54 -3.84 -3.42 0.64
CA ALA A 54 -3.92 -2.24 1.50
C ALA A 54 -3.23 -2.47 2.87
N LEU A 55 -3.15 -3.71 3.33
CA LEU A 55 -2.61 -4.06 4.66
C LEU A 55 -1.14 -3.65 4.90
N PRO A 56 -0.20 -3.70 3.94
CA PRO A 56 1.15 -3.18 4.18
C PRO A 56 1.18 -1.70 4.57
N TYR A 57 0.18 -0.91 4.15
CA TYR A 57 0.09 0.52 4.43
C TYR A 57 -0.50 0.85 5.81
N LEU A 58 -0.80 -0.16 6.62
CA LEU A 58 -0.97 0.05 8.07
C LEU A 58 0.31 0.59 8.71
N PHE A 59 1.48 0.28 8.13
CA PHE A 59 2.77 0.83 8.53
C PHE A 59 3.07 2.12 7.77
N ASP A 60 3.35 3.20 8.49
CA ASP A 60 3.73 4.47 7.89
C ASP A 60 5.24 4.65 7.74
N GLY A 61 6.07 3.80 8.33
CA GLY A 61 7.52 3.97 8.34
C GLY A 61 8.07 4.64 9.60
N GLU A 62 7.26 5.03 10.58
CA GLU A 62 7.76 5.62 11.83
C GLU A 62 8.20 4.54 12.83
N ILE A 63 9.46 4.56 13.24
CA ILE A 63 10.01 3.69 14.29
C ILE A 63 10.85 4.56 15.24
N ASN A 64 10.55 4.52 16.54
CA ASN A 64 11.20 5.34 17.57
C ASN A 64 11.21 6.85 17.24
N GLY A 65 10.17 7.36 16.56
CA GLY A 65 10.06 8.77 16.14
C GLY A 65 10.91 9.14 14.91
N GLU A 66 11.55 8.16 14.27
CA GLU A 66 12.30 8.36 13.04
C GLU A 66 11.56 7.77 11.83
N ARG A 67 11.55 8.52 10.72
CA ARG A 67 11.01 8.05 9.44
C ARG A 67 12.01 7.09 8.78
N LYS A 68 11.62 5.82 8.65
CA LYS A 68 12.35 4.79 7.89
C LYS A 68 11.77 4.68 6.48
N SER A 69 12.67 4.55 5.51
CA SER A 69 12.27 4.09 4.18
C SER A 69 11.87 2.63 4.29
N TRP A 70 10.83 2.21 3.59
CA TRP A 70 10.40 0.81 3.55
C TRP A 70 9.83 0.51 2.17
N ASN A 71 9.58 -0.76 1.89
CA ASN A 71 9.01 -1.18 0.61
C ASN A 71 7.94 -2.26 0.84
N SER A 72 6.94 -2.32 -0.03
CA SER A 72 6.00 -3.43 -0.10
C SER A 72 5.67 -3.72 -1.56
N GLY A 73 5.11 -4.89 -1.80
CA GLY A 73 4.73 -5.31 -3.13
C GLY A 73 4.12 -6.68 -3.17
N VAL A 74 3.98 -7.20 -4.39
CA VAL A 74 3.46 -8.53 -4.66
C VAL A 74 4.44 -9.22 -5.61
N PHE A 75 4.85 -10.44 -5.30
CA PHE A 75 5.67 -11.26 -6.19
C PHE A 75 4.83 -11.87 -7.33
N GLY A 76 5.50 -12.47 -8.32
CA GLY A 76 4.83 -13.04 -9.50
C GLY A 76 3.89 -14.21 -9.19
N ASP A 77 4.05 -14.86 -8.04
CA ASP A 77 3.19 -15.93 -7.53
C ASP A 77 2.01 -15.43 -6.68
N GLY A 78 1.88 -14.12 -6.48
CA GLY A 78 0.82 -13.49 -5.70
C GLY A 78 1.13 -13.30 -4.22
N GLU A 79 2.32 -13.71 -3.74
CA GLU A 79 2.75 -13.46 -2.37
C GLU A 79 2.92 -11.95 -2.12
N ILE A 80 2.32 -11.45 -1.04
CA ILE A 80 2.43 -10.05 -0.62
C ILE A 80 3.54 -9.93 0.42
N PHE A 81 4.40 -8.92 0.27
CA PHE A 81 5.52 -8.69 1.18
C PHE A 81 5.61 -7.25 1.67
N ALA A 82 6.25 -7.08 2.82
CA ALA A 82 6.70 -5.80 3.37
C ALA A 82 8.17 -5.93 3.82
N VAL A 83 9.04 -5.03 3.38
CA VAL A 83 10.46 -4.97 3.74
C VAL A 83 10.69 -3.76 4.64
N ILE A 84 11.17 -4.00 5.86
CA ILE A 84 11.38 -2.96 6.88
C ILE A 84 12.84 -2.98 7.33
N PRO A 85 13.60 -1.87 7.21
CA PRO A 85 15.01 -1.81 7.57
C PRO A 85 15.22 -1.58 9.09
N VAL A 86 14.57 -2.41 9.91
CA VAL A 86 14.72 -2.42 11.37
C VAL A 86 14.66 -3.86 11.86
N SER A 87 15.09 -4.11 13.10
CA SER A 87 14.91 -5.42 13.72
C SER A 87 13.43 -5.71 13.97
N GLU A 88 13.04 -6.98 13.96
CA GLU A 88 11.68 -7.38 14.33
C GLU A 88 11.32 -6.91 15.75
N GLU A 89 12.28 -6.95 16.68
CA GLU A 89 12.09 -6.48 18.05
C GLU A 89 11.75 -4.99 18.09
N ASP A 90 12.52 -4.15 17.38
CA ASP A 90 12.25 -2.71 17.31
C ASP A 90 10.89 -2.43 16.67
N PHE A 91 10.51 -3.19 15.64
CA PHE A 91 9.19 -3.09 15.03
C PHE A 91 8.10 -3.43 16.04
N ARG A 92 8.18 -4.58 16.72
CA ARG A 92 7.21 -5.02 17.73
C ARG A 92 7.03 -4.01 18.86
N ARG A 93 8.12 -3.38 19.33
CA ARG A 93 8.02 -2.33 20.37
C ARG A 93 7.32 -1.06 19.91
N ASN A 94 7.31 -0.79 18.61
CA ASN A 94 6.72 0.41 18.01
C ASN A 94 5.40 0.13 17.28
N ASP A 95 4.97 -1.13 17.25
CA ASP A 95 3.73 -1.53 16.61
C ASP A 95 2.54 -0.95 17.38
N LYS A 96 1.81 -0.05 16.73
CA LYS A 96 0.63 0.63 17.26
C LYS A 96 -0.64 0.17 16.52
N GLY A 97 -0.52 -0.82 15.64
CA GLY A 97 -1.60 -1.22 14.73
C GLY A 97 -1.87 -0.16 13.66
N GLY A 98 -3.06 -0.23 13.07
CA GLY A 98 -3.49 0.69 12.02
C GLY A 98 -4.98 0.49 11.70
N ALA A 99 -5.43 1.00 10.57
CA ALA A 99 -6.77 0.76 10.08
C ALA A 99 -6.83 0.56 8.56
N ILE A 100 -7.76 -0.30 8.13
CA ILE A 100 -8.25 -0.37 6.75
C ILE A 100 -9.53 0.44 6.66
N TYR A 101 -9.58 1.35 5.70
CA TYR A 101 -10.74 2.15 5.37
C TYR A 101 -11.38 1.63 4.10
N LYS A 102 -12.67 1.32 4.17
CA LYS A 102 -13.48 0.93 3.00
C LYS A 102 -14.06 2.18 2.36
N MET A 103 -13.89 2.33 1.05
CA MET A 103 -14.23 3.55 0.32
C MET A 103 -15.15 3.24 -0.86
N SER A 104 -16.11 4.14 -1.09
CA SER A 104 -16.91 4.13 -2.33
C SER A 104 -15.99 4.43 -3.52
N PRO A 105 -16.10 3.68 -4.63
CA PRO A 105 -15.34 3.95 -5.86
C PRO A 105 -15.84 5.19 -6.62
N GLU A 106 -16.95 5.79 -6.20
CA GLU A 106 -17.66 6.86 -6.92
C GLU A 106 -16.74 8.00 -7.36
N PHE A 107 -15.88 8.47 -6.44
CA PHE A 107 -14.95 9.60 -6.64
C PHE A 107 -13.54 9.19 -7.05
N PHE A 108 -13.32 7.91 -7.32
CA PHE A 108 -12.03 7.38 -7.73
C PHE A 108 -12.00 7.07 -9.20
N ASP A 109 -10.90 7.43 -9.86
CA ASP A 109 -10.60 7.05 -11.23
C ASP A 109 -9.33 6.21 -11.27
N SER A 110 -9.11 5.55 -12.40
CA SER A 110 -7.89 4.78 -12.65
C SER A 110 -7.52 4.88 -14.13
N SER A 111 -6.32 4.46 -14.47
CA SER A 111 -5.88 4.27 -15.85
C SER A 111 -6.00 2.79 -16.23
N GLU A 112 -6.08 2.49 -17.54
CA GLU A 112 -6.25 1.12 -18.03
C GLU A 112 -5.15 0.16 -17.56
N ASP A 113 -3.92 0.65 -17.40
CA ASP A 113 -2.76 -0.10 -16.90
C ASP A 113 -2.75 -0.29 -15.37
N ARG A 114 -3.60 0.46 -14.64
CA ARG A 114 -3.62 0.47 -13.17
C ARG A 114 -4.94 0.05 -12.54
N LYS A 115 -6.02 -0.07 -13.31
CA LYS A 115 -7.38 -0.36 -12.80
C LYS A 115 -7.47 -1.59 -11.91
N GLU A 116 -6.57 -2.56 -12.09
CA GLU A 116 -6.52 -3.74 -11.22
C GLU A 116 -5.83 -3.43 -9.89
N TYR A 117 -4.92 -2.46 -9.81
CA TYR A 117 -4.04 -2.25 -8.68
C TYR A 117 -4.37 -1.01 -7.87
N GLU A 118 -4.62 0.11 -8.55
CA GLU A 118 -4.55 1.44 -7.96
C GLU A 118 -5.64 2.34 -8.54
N TRP A 119 -6.36 2.98 -7.64
CA TRP A 119 -7.42 3.94 -7.92
C TRP A 119 -7.09 5.23 -7.18
N PHE A 120 -7.32 6.38 -7.80
CA PHE A 120 -7.00 7.68 -7.23
C PHE A 120 -8.19 8.62 -7.19
N SER A 121 -8.28 9.43 -6.13
CA SER A 121 -9.26 10.52 -6.03
C SER A 121 -8.57 11.85 -5.81
N THR A 122 -8.98 12.87 -6.55
CA THR A 122 -8.47 14.25 -6.44
C THR A 122 -9.39 15.15 -5.61
N VAL A 123 -10.44 14.59 -5.02
CA VAL A 123 -11.38 15.28 -4.13
C VAL A 123 -11.40 14.61 -2.76
N PRO A 124 -11.84 15.29 -1.70
CA PRO A 124 -11.97 14.67 -0.38
C PRO A 124 -12.94 13.49 -0.40
N VAL A 125 -12.62 12.43 0.37
CA VAL A 125 -13.45 11.22 0.46
C VAL A 125 -13.64 10.80 1.91
N LYS A 126 -14.89 10.52 2.28
CA LYS A 126 -15.22 9.90 3.57
C LYS A 126 -15.23 8.38 3.44
N PRO A 127 -14.61 7.65 4.37
CA PRO A 127 -14.71 6.20 4.41
C PRO A 127 -16.15 5.78 4.74
N LEU A 128 -16.58 4.67 4.16
CA LEU A 128 -17.86 4.03 4.48
C LEU A 128 -17.79 3.25 5.79
N GLU A 129 -16.67 2.55 5.99
CA GLU A 129 -16.39 1.73 7.15
C GLU A 129 -14.89 1.80 7.49
N VAL A 130 -14.58 1.54 8.76
CA VAL A 130 -13.21 1.44 9.26
C VAL A 130 -13.05 0.11 10.01
N GLU A 131 -11.97 -0.59 9.72
CA GLU A 131 -11.54 -1.80 10.42
C GLU A 131 -10.23 -1.48 11.14
N ILE A 132 -10.23 -1.59 12.47
CA ILE A 132 -9.11 -1.22 13.33
C ILE A 132 -8.34 -2.47 13.72
N PHE A 133 -7.02 -2.40 13.59
CA PHE A 133 -6.08 -3.44 13.98
C PHE A 133 -5.22 -2.94 15.13
N GLU A 134 -5.00 -3.78 16.15
CA GLU A 134 -4.16 -3.43 17.30
C GLU A 134 -2.68 -3.70 17.09
N SER A 135 -2.34 -4.66 16.22
CA SER A 135 -0.96 -4.98 15.84
C SER A 135 -0.86 -5.18 14.34
N ILE A 136 0.05 -4.44 13.70
CA ILE A 136 0.39 -4.60 12.29
C ILE A 136 1.02 -5.98 12.06
N LEU A 137 1.96 -6.40 12.92
CA LEU A 137 2.71 -7.62 12.69
C LEU A 137 1.84 -8.87 12.83
N GLU A 138 0.98 -8.95 13.84
CA GLU A 138 0.05 -10.08 13.98
C GLU A 138 -0.99 -10.06 12.84
N THR A 139 -1.49 -8.89 12.44
CA THR A 139 -2.40 -8.78 11.29
C THR A 139 -1.75 -9.28 10.00
N TRP A 140 -0.51 -8.87 9.72
CA TRP A 140 0.22 -9.34 8.54
C TRP A 140 0.43 -10.84 8.56
N LYS A 141 0.80 -11.40 9.72
CA LYS A 141 0.97 -12.85 9.88
C LYS A 141 -0.33 -13.62 9.63
N ASP A 142 -1.43 -13.17 10.23
CA ASP A 142 -2.75 -13.81 10.10
C ASP A 142 -3.28 -13.73 8.66
N GLU A 143 -2.96 -12.64 7.95
CA GLU A 143 -3.35 -12.41 6.56
C GLU A 143 -2.37 -12.99 5.53
N GLY A 144 -1.27 -13.60 5.96
CA GLY A 144 -0.28 -14.24 5.09
C GLY A 144 0.60 -13.24 4.32
N ILE A 145 0.85 -12.06 4.89
CA ILE A 145 1.81 -11.07 4.40
C ILE A 145 3.18 -11.38 5.00
N ASN A 146 4.18 -11.52 4.14
CA ASN A 146 5.54 -11.78 4.58
C ASN A 146 6.26 -10.47 4.94
N ALA A 147 6.49 -10.26 6.24
CA ALA A 147 7.37 -9.21 6.73
C ALA A 147 8.83 -9.66 6.69
N TYR A 148 9.69 -8.86 6.06
CA TYR A 148 11.13 -9.06 5.99
C TYR A 148 11.83 -7.92 6.75
N PHE A 149 12.41 -8.25 7.91
CA PHE A 149 13.17 -7.34 8.75
C PHE A 149 14.63 -7.38 8.34
N LEU A 150 15.14 -6.28 7.79
CA LEU A 150 16.48 -6.20 7.23
C LEU A 150 17.35 -5.23 8.03
N THR A 151 18.66 -5.48 8.05
CA THR A 151 19.63 -4.45 8.41
C THR A 151 19.63 -3.33 7.35
N GLU A 152 20.17 -2.16 7.70
CA GLU A 152 20.29 -1.05 6.73
C GLU A 152 21.12 -1.47 5.49
N GLU A 153 22.20 -2.22 5.68
CA GLU A 153 23.03 -2.73 4.58
C GLU A 153 22.25 -3.67 3.64
N GLN A 154 21.51 -4.62 4.23
CA GLN A 154 20.65 -5.54 3.49
C GLN A 154 19.55 -4.80 2.71
N TYR A 155 18.94 -3.78 3.33
CA TYR A 155 17.91 -2.98 2.68
C TYR A 155 18.47 -2.13 1.53
N GLN A 156 19.64 -1.51 1.70
CA GLN A 156 20.29 -0.80 0.60
C GLN A 156 20.64 -1.74 -0.55
N PHE A 157 21.12 -2.95 -0.26
CA PHE A 157 21.34 -3.97 -1.30
C PHE A 157 20.03 -4.35 -2.01
N PHE A 158 18.97 -4.67 -1.26
CA PHE A 158 17.64 -4.97 -1.79
C PHE A 158 17.14 -3.91 -2.79
N ARG A 159 17.39 -2.63 -2.51
CA ARG A 159 17.00 -1.51 -3.38
C ARG A 159 17.76 -1.45 -4.70
N THR A 160 18.92 -2.10 -4.81
CA THR A 160 19.69 -2.16 -6.06
C THR A 160 19.21 -3.28 -7.00
N ILE A 161 18.42 -4.23 -6.49
CA ILE A 161 17.87 -5.34 -7.28
C ILE A 161 16.77 -4.80 -8.21
N SER A 162 16.88 -5.11 -9.50
CA SER A 162 16.02 -4.53 -10.54
C SER A 162 14.79 -5.38 -10.89
N THR A 163 14.84 -6.69 -10.66
CA THR A 163 13.74 -7.60 -11.02
C THR A 163 12.98 -8.14 -9.81
N GLY A 164 11.70 -8.46 -9.99
CA GLY A 164 10.86 -9.05 -8.94
C GLY A 164 11.35 -10.42 -8.47
N ASP A 165 11.77 -11.27 -9.42
CA ASP A 165 12.24 -12.63 -9.13
C ASP A 165 13.55 -12.63 -8.31
N GLU A 166 14.48 -11.72 -8.61
CA GLU A 166 15.71 -11.57 -7.84
C GLU A 166 15.43 -11.02 -6.44
N LYS A 167 14.46 -10.09 -6.31
CA LYS A 167 14.02 -9.59 -5.00
C LYS A 167 13.42 -10.71 -4.15
N GLN A 168 12.57 -11.54 -4.74
CA GLN A 168 11.96 -12.68 -4.04
C GLN A 168 13.03 -13.65 -3.56
N LYS A 169 13.95 -14.07 -4.44
CA LYS A 169 15.05 -14.96 -4.08
C LYS A 169 15.92 -14.39 -2.95
N TYR A 170 16.26 -13.11 -3.04
CA TYR A 170 17.04 -12.44 -2.01
C TYR A 170 16.31 -12.43 -0.66
N LEU A 171 15.05 -12.00 -0.65
CA LEU A 171 14.23 -11.91 0.57
C LEU A 171 14.02 -13.30 1.22
N HIS A 172 13.82 -14.35 0.43
CA HIS A 172 13.77 -15.71 0.96
C HIS A 172 15.10 -16.16 1.56
N SER A 173 16.23 -15.82 0.94
CA SER A 173 17.55 -16.22 1.44
C SER A 173 17.95 -15.56 2.77
N VAL A 174 17.43 -14.36 3.06
CA VAL A 174 17.71 -13.65 4.32
C VAL A 174 16.73 -13.98 5.44
N LYS A 175 15.56 -14.56 5.13
CA LYS A 175 14.58 -15.02 6.12
C LYS A 175 15.01 -16.30 6.84
N GLU A 176 15.91 -17.08 6.24
CA GLU A 176 16.42 -18.34 6.78
C GLU A 176 17.64 -18.18 7.71
N LEU A 177 18.07 -16.94 7.97
CA LEU A 177 19.20 -16.59 8.85
C LEU A 177 18.72 -16.13 10.23
#